data_AF-A0A957JB33-F1
#
_entry.id   AF-A0A957JB33-F1
#
_cell.length_a   1.000
_cell.length_b   1.000
_cell.length_c   1.000
_cell.angle_alpha   90.00
_cell.angle_beta   90.00
_cell.angle_gamma   90.00
#
_symmetry.space_group_name_H-M   'P 1'
#
loop_
_entity.id
_entity.type
_entity.pdbx_description
1 polymer ?
#
loop_
_entity_poly.entity_id
_entity_poly.type
_entity_poly.pdbx_seq_one_letter_code
_entity_poly.pdbx_strand_id
1 'polypeptide(L)' 'MKDEDIDTSDIPPLTESFFNSAELWLPEPQSVITMRIDPDVLAWFKQQGEGYETRINAVLRLYMEAHLAES' A
#
# COMPACT_ATOMS: atom_id res chain seq x y z
N MET A 1 -15.64 -2.43 30.69
CA MET A 1 -15.16 -3.66 30.05
C MET A 1 -13.72 -3.81 30.43
N LYS A 2 -13.38 -4.92 31.08
CA LYS A 2 -12.00 -5.30 31.41
C LYS A 2 -11.57 -6.38 30.44
N ASP A 3 -10.25 -6.56 30.28
CA ASP A 3 -9.70 -7.63 29.44
C ASP A 3 -10.18 -9.02 29.87
N GLU A 4 -10.51 -9.18 31.16
CA GLU A 4 -11.08 -10.41 31.74
C GLU A 4 -12.49 -10.76 31.21
N ASP A 5 -13.20 -9.78 30.64
CA ASP A 5 -14.54 -9.96 30.04
C ASP A 5 -14.47 -10.44 28.58
N ILE A 6 -13.27 -10.62 28.00
CA ILE A 6 -13.05 -11.01 26.60
C ILE A 6 -12.95 -12.55 26.50
N ASP A 7 -13.90 -13.17 25.81
CA ASP A 7 -13.84 -14.59 25.46
C ASP A 7 -12.84 -14.81 24.30
N THR A 8 -11.84 -15.65 24.54
CA THR A 8 -10.79 -16.03 23.57
C THR A 8 -10.77 -17.53 23.32
N SER A 9 -11.82 -18.26 23.71
CA SER A 9 -11.88 -19.73 23.61
C SER A 9 -11.79 -20.27 22.19
N ASP A 10 -12.08 -19.45 21.18
CA ASP A 10 -12.05 -19.76 19.75
C ASP A 10 -10.71 -19.42 19.08
N ILE A 11 -9.85 -18.63 19.73
CA ILE A 11 -8.59 -18.16 19.15
C ILE A 11 -7.42 -18.74 19.96
N PRO A 12 -6.64 -19.68 19.40
CA PRO A 12 -5.49 -20.23 20.11
C PRO A 12 -4.45 -19.13 20.39
N PRO A 13 -3.76 -19.17 21.54
CA PRO A 13 -2.70 -18.20 21.84
C PRO A 13 -1.55 -18.32 20.83
N LEU A 14 -1.07 -17.18 20.34
CA LEU A 14 0.10 -17.12 19.47
C LEU A 14 1.34 -17.60 20.23
N THR A 15 1.97 -18.66 19.75
CA THR A 15 3.17 -19.25 20.34
C THR A 15 4.44 -18.63 19.76
N GLU A 16 5.58 -18.74 20.44
CA GLU A 16 6.88 -18.33 19.87
C GLU A 16 7.17 -19.04 18.53
N SER A 17 6.73 -20.30 18.40
CA SER A 17 6.87 -21.07 17.16
C SER A 17 6.10 -20.50 15.97
N PHE A 18 5.02 -19.75 16.20
CA PHE A 18 4.28 -19.04 15.16
C PHE A 18 5.14 -17.97 14.49
N PHE A 19 5.98 -17.28 15.28
CA PHE A 19 6.82 -16.19 14.79
C PHE A 19 8.13 -16.68 14.15
N ASN A 20 8.51 -17.94 14.32
CA ASN A 20 9.75 -18.50 13.75
C ASN A 20 9.82 -18.43 12.21
N SER A 21 8.67 -18.42 11.53
CA SER A 21 8.56 -18.28 10.07
C SER A 21 7.85 -16.99 9.65
N ALA A 22 7.62 -16.06 10.57
CA ALA A 22 6.97 -14.81 10.25
C ALA A 22 7.95 -13.91 9.50
N GLU A 23 7.63 -13.59 8.25
CA GLU A 23 8.41 -12.63 7.46
C GLU A 23 7.87 -11.22 7.73
N LEU A 24 8.75 -10.33 8.17
CA LEU A 24 8.40 -8.93 8.36
C LEU A 24 8.33 -8.25 6.98
N TRP A 25 7.12 -8.08 6.46
CA TRP A 25 6.92 -7.29 5.26
C TRP A 25 6.93 -5.80 5.61
N LEU A 26 8.03 -5.13 5.30
CA LEU A 26 8.11 -3.68 5.34
C LEU A 26 7.77 -3.14 3.95
N PRO A 27 6.84 -2.17 3.81
CA PRO A 27 6.63 -1.52 2.53
C PRO A 27 7.92 -0.81 2.11
N GLU A 28 8.40 -1.13 0.92
CA GLU A 28 9.53 -0.45 0.30
C GLU A 28 9.23 1.06 0.21
N PRO A 29 10.14 1.93 0.67
CA PRO A 29 9.93 3.37 0.59
C PRO A 29 9.88 3.80 -0.88
N GLN A 30 8.88 4.62 -1.21
CA GLN A 30 8.77 5.19 -2.55
C GLN A 30 9.93 6.14 -2.82
N SER A 31 10.53 6.05 -4.01
CA SER A 31 11.54 7.01 -4.45
C SER A 31 10.90 8.36 -4.74
N VAL A 32 11.40 9.42 -4.10
CA VAL A 32 10.93 10.79 -4.34
C VAL A 32 11.73 11.40 -5.48
N ILE A 33 11.06 11.72 -6.58
CA ILE A 33 11.66 12.40 -7.74
C ILE A 33 10.87 13.67 -8.08
N THR A 34 11.55 14.66 -8.63
CA THR A 34 10.90 15.85 -9.21
C THR A 34 10.66 15.60 -10.70
N MET A 35 9.40 15.45 -11.10
CA MET A 35 9.01 15.32 -12.51
C MET A 35 8.09 16.46 -12.95
N ARG A 36 8.12 16.79 -14.24
CA ARG A 36 7.18 17.75 -14.84
C ARG A 36 5.94 16.99 -15.31
N ILE A 37 4.77 17.52 -14.96
CA ILE A 37 3.46 17.02 -15.38
C ILE A 37 2.73 18.18 -16.04
N ASP A 38 2.02 17.90 -17.13
CA ASP A 38 1.23 18.92 -17.81
C ASP A 38 0.17 19.53 -16.87
N PRO A 39 -0.07 20.85 -16.92
CA PRO A 39 -0.93 21.53 -15.95
C PRO A 39 -2.38 21.01 -15.91
N ASP A 40 -2.92 20.63 -17.08
CA ASP A 40 -4.26 20.08 -17.23
C ASP A 40 -4.38 18.67 -16.65
N VAL A 41 -3.38 17.82 -16.88
CA VAL A 41 -3.30 16.48 -16.27
C VAL A 41 -3.25 16.59 -14.75
N LEU A 42 -2.39 17.46 -14.21
CA LEU A 42 -2.30 17.69 -12.77
C LEU A 42 -3.61 18.24 -12.20
N ALA A 43 -4.26 19.17 -12.90
CA ALA A 43 -5.55 19.73 -12.50
C ALA A 43 -6.64 18.65 -12.45
N TRP A 44 -6.68 17.74 -13.44
CA TRP A 44 -7.63 16.63 -13.47
C TRP A 44 -7.44 15.67 -12.28
N PHE A 45 -6.20 15.30 -11.94
CA PHE A 45 -5.92 14.45 -10.78
C PHE A 45 -6.30 15.15 -9.46
N LYS A 46 -6.00 16.45 -9.32
CA LYS A 46 -6.36 17.23 -8.12
C LYS A 46 -7.87 17.35 -7.92
N GLN A 47 -8.67 17.38 -8.99
CA GLN A 47 -10.13 17.38 -8.88
C GLN A 47 -10.70 16.11 -8.25
N GLN A 48 -9.94 15.02 -8.22
CA GLN A 48 -10.36 13.76 -7.59
C GLN A 48 -10.19 13.74 -6.06
N GLY A 49 -9.71 14.84 -5.48
CA GLY A 49 -9.57 15.02 -4.03
C GLY A 49 -8.21 14.59 -3.49
N GLU A 50 -8.18 14.30 -2.18
CA GLU A 50 -6.99 13.86 -1.48
C GLU A 50 -6.43 12.55 -2.06
N GLY A 51 -5.11 12.39 -2.03
CA GLY A 51 -4.43 11.22 -2.59
C GLY A 51 -4.21 11.25 -4.10
N TYR A 52 -4.31 12.43 -4.74
CA TYR A 52 -4.05 12.57 -6.18
C TYR A 52 -2.64 12.08 -6.58
N GLU A 53 -1.63 12.28 -5.73
CA GLU A 53 -0.26 11.76 -5.94
C GLU A 53 -0.24 10.23 -5.96
N THR A 54 -0.94 9.58 -5.04
CA THR A 54 -1.10 8.11 -5.01
C THR A 54 -1.77 7.60 -6.27
N ARG A 55 -2.77 8.32 -6.80
CA ARG A 55 -3.44 7.97 -8.07
C ARG A 55 -2.51 8.11 -9.26
N ILE A 56 -1.70 9.18 -9.32
CA ILE A 56 -0.67 9.35 -10.35
C ILE A 56 0.28 8.15 -10.33
N ASN A 57 0.78 7.78 -9.15
CA ASN A 57 1.67 6.63 -9.00
C ASN A 57 1.00 5.31 -9.44
N ALA A 58 -0.28 5.09 -9.12
CA ALA A 58 -1.01 3.91 -9.55
C ALA A 58 -1.11 3.79 -11.08
N VAL A 59 -1.34 4.91 -11.78
CA VAL A 59 -1.39 4.93 -13.25
C VAL A 59 -0.02 4.61 -13.85
N LEU A 60 1.07 5.20 -13.31
CA LEU A 60 2.43 4.89 -13.75
C LEU A 60 2.77 3.41 -13.57
N ARG A 61 2.33 2.82 -12.46
CA ARG A 61 2.52 1.38 -12.19
C ARG A 61 1.77 0.50 -13.18
N LEU A 62 0.49 0.79 -13.44
CA LEU A 62 -0.30 0.06 -14.42
C LEU A 62 0.31 0.14 -15.82
N TYR A 63 0.80 1.31 -16.21
CA TYR A 63 1.51 1.49 -17.49
C TYR A 63 2.77 0.62 -17.55
N MET A 64 3.59 0.64 -16.50
CA MET A 64 4.80 -0.20 -16.41
C MET A 64 4.46 -1.69 -16.51
N GLU A 65 3.50 -2.17 -15.72
CA GLU A 65 3.09 -3.58 -15.69
C GLU A 65 2.55 -4.05 -17.06
N ALA A 66 1.78 -3.21 -17.75
CA ALA A 66 1.30 -3.51 -19.09
C ALA A 66 2.45 -3.71 -20.10
N HIS A 67 3.50 -2.88 -20.02
CA HIS A 67 4.63 -2.98 -20.95
C HIS A 67 5.59 -4.14 -20.61
N LEU A 68 5.69 -4.51 -19.34
CA LEU A 68 6.47 -5.68 -18.91
C LEU A 68 5.81 -6.99 -19.34
N ALA A 69 4.48 -7.05 -19.41
CA ALA A 69 3.75 -8.23 -19.87
C ALA A 69 3.85 -8.48 -21.39
N GLU A 70 4.24 -7.46 -22.15
CA GLU A 70 4.43 -7.53 -23.61
C GLU A 70 5.86 -7.90 -24.02
N SER A 71 6.80 -7.99 -23.06
CA SER A 71 8.23 -8.27 -23.26
C SER A 71 8.62 -9.68 -22.84
#